data_AF-L8MAQ7-F1
#
_entry.id   AF-L8MAQ7-F1
#
_cell.length_a   1.000
_cell.length_b   1.000
_cell.length_c   1.000
_cell.angle_alpha   90.00
_cell.angle_beta   90.00
_cell.angle_gamma   90.00
#
_symmetry.space_group_name_H-M   'P 1'
#
loop_
_entity.id
_entity.type
_entity.pdbx_description
1 polymer ?
#
loop_
_entity_poly.entity_id
_entity_poly.type
_entity_poly.pdbx_seq_one_letter_code
_entity_poly.pdbx_strand_id
1 'polypeptide(L)'
;MDADTREIVGVHIGDHDEQAARKLWNSLPPVYRQCAVVYTDFWTAYGAVFPCKRHRAVGKETGKTSYIERFNNILRQRVSRLVRKTLSFYGVAELKHELR
;
A
#
# COMPACT_ATOMS: atom_id res chain seq x y z
N MET A 1 -0.78 5.18 -1.33
CA MET A 1 -0.48 6.41 -2.05
C MET A 1 -1.56 6.62 -3.08
N ASP A 2 -2.14 7.81 -3.13
CA ASP A 2 -3.06 8.18 -4.20
C ASP A 2 -2.28 8.42 -5.50
N ALA A 3 -2.73 7.85 -6.61
CA ALA A 3 -1.97 7.84 -7.86
C ALA A 3 -1.95 9.21 -8.55
N ASP A 4 -2.92 10.08 -8.28
CA ASP A 4 -3.05 11.37 -8.96
C ASP A 4 -2.31 12.45 -8.18
N THR A 5 -2.52 12.50 -6.86
CA THR A 5 -1.93 13.50 -5.95
C THR A 5 -0.54 13.12 -5.46
N ARG A 6 -0.18 11.82 -5.50
CA ARG A 6 1.04 11.25 -4.90
C ARG A 6 1.10 11.36 -3.38
N GLU A 7 -0.04 11.61 -2.74
CA GLU A 7 -0.13 11.70 -1.29
C GLU A 7 -0.26 10.31 -0.63
N ILE A 8 0.28 10.17 0.57
CA ILE A 8 0.13 8.96 1.38
C ILE A 8 -1.20 9.05 2.14
N VAL A 9 -2.23 8.43 1.58
CA VAL A 9 -3.60 8.42 2.13
C VAL A 9 -3.84 7.36 3.20
N GLY A 10 -2.84 6.52 3.50
CA GLY A 10 -2.90 5.53 4.55
C GLY A 10 -1.55 4.85 4.72
N VAL A 11 -1.23 4.55 5.97
CA VAL A 11 0.02 3.89 6.37
C VAL A 11 -0.26 2.96 7.53
N HIS A 12 0.47 1.87 7.58
CA HIS A 12 0.59 1.05 8.78
C HIS A 12 2.05 0.60 8.91
N ILE A 13 2.56 0.66 10.15
CA ILE A 13 3.91 0.22 10.50
C ILE A 13 3.73 -0.96 11.46
N GLY A 14 4.14 -2.14 11.04
CA GLY A 14 3.95 -3.39 11.78
C GLY A 14 4.64 -4.54 11.07
N ASP A 15 4.40 -5.76 11.53
CA ASP A 15 5.00 -6.96 10.93
C ASP A 15 4.42 -7.25 9.53
N HIS A 16 5.13 -8.04 8.71
CA HIS A 16 4.66 -8.43 7.38
C HIS A 16 3.68 -9.61 7.46
N ASP A 17 2.50 -9.38 8.05
CA ASP A 17 1.44 -10.37 8.20
C ASP A 17 0.07 -9.88 7.69
N GLU A 18 -0.91 -10.78 7.64
CA GLU A 18 -2.26 -10.43 7.18
C GLU A 18 -2.94 -9.39 8.08
N GLN A 19 -2.64 -9.40 9.38
CA GLN A 19 -3.18 -8.42 10.33
C GLN A 19 -2.68 -7.02 10.01
N ALA A 20 -1.42 -6.87 9.63
CA ALA A 20 -0.86 -5.60 9.19
C ALA A 20 -1.49 -5.12 7.89
N ALA A 21 -1.78 -6.01 6.94
CA ALA A 21 -2.55 -5.66 5.75
C ALA A 21 -3.96 -5.19 6.11
N ARG A 22 -4.64 -5.82 7.07
CA ARG A 22 -5.95 -5.38 7.57
C ARG A 22 -5.88 -4.00 8.25
N LYS A 23 -4.85 -3.77 9.06
CA LYS A 23 -4.61 -2.47 9.71
C LYS A 23 -4.31 -1.38 8.69
N LEU A 24 -3.58 -1.69 7.61
CA LEU A 24 -3.40 -0.79 6.48
C LEU A 24 -4.74 -0.45 5.81
N TRP A 25 -5.57 -1.45 5.51
CA TRP A 25 -6.87 -1.19 4.91
C TRP A 25 -7.72 -0.27 5.80
N ASN A 26 -7.72 -0.53 7.11
CA ASN A 26 -8.48 0.25 8.07
C ASN A 26 -7.95 1.68 8.27
N SER A 27 -6.66 1.94 8.02
CA SER A 27 -6.10 3.29 8.11
C SER A 27 -6.51 4.20 6.94
N LEU A 28 -7.05 3.63 5.86
CA LEU A 28 -7.56 4.39 4.73
C LEU A 28 -8.86 5.14 5.08
N PRO A 29 -8.99 6.41 4.64
CA PRO A 29 -10.24 7.14 4.73
C PRO A 29 -11.42 6.34 4.13
N PRO A 30 -12.64 6.47 4.69
CA PRO A 30 -13.80 5.72 4.24
C PRO A 30 -14.06 5.84 2.74
N VAL A 31 -13.82 7.02 2.16
CA VAL A 31 -13.99 7.30 0.73
C VAL A 31 -13.14 6.34 -0.11
N TYR A 32 -11.84 6.25 0.15
CA TYR A 32 -10.94 5.32 -0.54
C TYR A 32 -11.36 3.85 -0.34
N ARG A 33 -11.81 3.50 0.87
CA ARG A 33 -12.30 2.13 1.11
C ARG A 33 -13.53 1.79 0.29
N GLN A 34 -14.41 2.75 0.00
CA GLN A 34 -15.64 2.53 -0.75
C GLN A 34 -15.41 2.41 -2.26
N CYS A 35 -14.63 3.32 -2.85
CA CYS A 35 -14.56 3.45 -4.32
C CYS A 35 -13.17 3.20 -4.93
N ALA A 36 -12.08 3.22 -4.16
CA ALA A 36 -10.75 3.16 -4.78
C ALA A 36 -10.43 1.80 -5.41
N VAL A 37 -9.77 1.83 -6.56
CA VAL A 37 -9.09 0.68 -7.16
C VAL A 37 -7.69 0.60 -6.57
N VAL A 38 -7.30 -0.58 -6.10
CA VAL A 38 -6.05 -0.80 -5.36
C VAL A 38 -5.09 -1.62 -6.20
N TYR A 39 -3.90 -1.08 -6.43
CA TYR A 39 -2.78 -1.76 -7.06
C TYR A 39 -1.77 -2.17 -5.99
N THR A 40 -1.43 -3.45 -5.97
CA THR A 40 -0.41 -4.01 -5.08
C THR A 40 0.49 -4.97 -5.83
N ASP A 41 1.57 -5.39 -5.20
CA ASP A 41 2.31 -6.57 -5.62
C ASP A 41 1.49 -7.87 -5.38
N PHE A 42 2.10 -9.01 -5.66
CA PHE A 42 1.50 -10.33 -5.54
C PHE A 42 1.54 -10.91 -4.11
N TRP A 43 1.70 -10.09 -3.08
CA TRP A 43 1.66 -10.62 -1.71
C TRP A 43 0.26 -11.14 -1.35
N THR A 44 0.20 -12.41 -0.95
CA THR A 44 -1.05 -13.17 -0.77
C THR A 44 -2.01 -12.56 0.25
N ALA A 45 -1.48 -11.93 1.30
CA ALA A 45 -2.28 -11.25 2.31
C ALA A 45 -3.18 -10.15 1.71
N TYR A 46 -2.74 -9.49 0.65
CA TYR A 46 -3.55 -8.46 0.00
C TYR A 46 -4.80 -9.03 -0.67
N GLY A 47 -4.73 -10.25 -1.21
CA GLY A 47 -5.90 -10.93 -1.78
C GLY A 47 -6.99 -11.24 -0.74
N ALA A 48 -6.61 -11.49 0.51
CA ALA A 48 -7.54 -11.75 1.61
C ALA A 48 -8.13 -10.47 2.25
N VAL A 49 -7.40 -9.35 2.15
CA VAL A 49 -7.78 -8.10 2.81
C VAL A 49 -8.55 -7.17 1.90
N PHE A 50 -8.09 -6.99 0.67
CA PHE A 50 -8.64 -6.00 -0.25
C PHE A 50 -9.85 -6.55 -1.01
N PRO A 51 -10.83 -5.69 -1.39
CA PRO A 51 -12.01 -6.14 -2.13
C PRO A 51 -11.65 -6.72 -3.50
N CYS A 52 -11.97 -8.00 -3.75
CA CYS A 52 -11.53 -8.74 -4.95
C CYS A 52 -11.90 -8.05 -6.29
N LYS A 53 -13.02 -7.32 -6.35
CA LYS A 53 -13.45 -6.60 -7.56
C LYS A 53 -12.59 -5.38 -7.89
N ARG A 54 -11.96 -4.77 -6.88
CA ARG A 54 -11.19 -3.52 -6.99
C ARG A 54 -9.69 -3.71 -6.74
N HIS A 55 -9.29 -4.86 -6.20
CA HIS A 55 -7.89 -5.23 -6.03
C HIS A 55 -7.29 -5.73 -7.34
N ARG A 56 -6.11 -5.22 -7.67
CA ARG A 56 -5.34 -5.59 -8.86
C ARG A 56 -3.90 -5.86 -8.41
N ALA A 57 -3.57 -7.14 -8.24
CA ALA A 57 -2.18 -7.55 -8.11
C ALA A 57 -1.48 -7.38 -9.47
N VAL A 58 -0.38 -6.63 -9.49
CA VAL A 58 0.32 -6.24 -10.72
C VAL A 58 1.82 -6.49 -10.60
N GLY A 59 2.43 -6.84 -11.72
CA GLY A 59 3.88 -6.99 -11.81
C GLY A 59 4.61 -5.65 -12.01
N LYS A 60 5.92 -5.71 -11.84
CA LYS A 60 6.83 -4.55 -11.93
C LYS A 60 6.78 -3.89 -13.31
N GLU A 61 6.54 -4.68 -14.35
CA GLU A 61 6.40 -4.25 -15.74
C GLU A 61 5.27 -3.25 -15.96
N THR A 62 4.26 -3.21 -15.07
CA THR A 62 3.12 -2.29 -15.19
C THR A 62 3.45 -0.86 -14.75
N GLY A 63 4.52 -0.67 -13.96
CA GLY A 63 4.89 0.61 -13.36
C GLY A 63 3.91 1.15 -12.32
N LYS A 64 2.79 0.47 -12.04
CA LYS A 64 1.71 0.97 -11.16
C LYS A 64 2.01 0.93 -9.66
N THR A 65 3.11 0.29 -9.26
CA THR A 65 3.63 0.29 -7.88
C THR A 65 4.94 1.05 -7.76
N SER A 66 5.46 1.61 -8.87
CA SER A 66 6.81 2.19 -8.92
C SER A 66 6.98 3.40 -8.00
N TYR A 67 5.93 4.20 -7.85
CA TYR A 67 5.98 5.37 -6.98
C TYR A 67 6.04 4.98 -5.51
N ILE A 68 5.22 4.01 -5.10
CA ILE A 68 5.24 3.59 -3.71
C ILE A 68 6.51 2.82 -3.35
N GLU A 69 7.03 2.01 -4.26
CA GLU A 69 8.34 1.37 -4.12
C GLU A 69 9.47 2.40 -3.95
N ARG A 70 9.45 3.47 -4.77
CA ARG A 70 10.41 4.57 -4.66
C ARG A 70 10.29 5.29 -3.31
N PHE A 71 9.08 5.62 -2.87
CA PHE A 71 8.84 6.24 -1.58
C PHE A 71 9.37 5.38 -0.43
N ASN A 72 9.07 4.07 -0.44
CA ASN A 72 9.57 3.12 0.55
C ASN A 72 11.10 3.06 0.54
N ASN A 73 11.73 3.13 -0.63
CA ASN A 73 13.18 3.19 -0.74
C ASN A 73 13.76 4.49 -0.14
N ILE A 74 13.14 5.65 -0.41
CA ILE A 74 13.56 6.94 0.16
C ILE A 74 13.45 6.90 1.69
N LEU A 75 12.35 6.37 2.24
CA LEU A 75 12.18 6.21 3.67
C LEU A 75 13.27 5.31 4.28
N ARG A 76 13.58 4.18 3.65
CA ARG A 76 14.63 3.26 4.10
C ARG A 76 16.01 3.95 4.15
N GLN A 77 16.32 4.74 3.13
CA GLN A 77 17.61 5.43 3.02
C GLN A 77 17.73 6.60 4.01
N ARG A 78 16.67 7.40 4.17
CA ARG A 78 16.70 8.60 5.01
C ARG A 78 16.42 8.32 6.48
N VAL A 79 15.67 7.26 6.79
CA VAL A 79 15.23 6.93 8.15
C VAL A 79 15.72 5.54 8.54
N SER A 80 17.03 5.35 8.50
CA SER A 80 17.70 4.07 8.82
C SER A 80 17.40 3.55 10.23
N ARG A 81 16.98 4.40 11.17
CA ARG A 81 16.51 4.02 12.51
C ARG A 81 15.28 3.10 12.47
N LEU A 82 14.39 3.29 11.50
CA LEU A 82 13.19 2.47 11.36
C LEU A 82 13.48 1.07 10.79
N VAL A 83 14.63 0.87 10.16
CA VAL A 83 15.05 -0.40 9.55
C VAL A 83 15.73 -1.33 10.57
N ARG A 84 16.10 -0.80 11.75
CA ARG A 84 16.85 -1.54 12.79
C ARG A 84 16.02 -2.50 13.63
N LYS A 85 14.69 -2.39 13.62
CA LYS A 85 13.82 -3.49 14.06
C LYS A 85 13.55 -4.36 12.84
N THR A 86 14.19 -5.53 12.81
CA THR A 86 13.90 -6.62 11.90
C THR A 86 12.38 -6.79 11.81
N LEU A 87 11.83 -6.80 10.58
CA LEU A 87 10.43 -7.03 10.22
C LEU A 87 9.42 -5.87 10.14
N SER A 88 9.73 -4.60 10.45
CA SER A 88 8.71 -3.55 10.24
C SER A 88 8.45 -3.32 8.74
N PHE A 89 7.33 -3.83 8.25
CA PHE A 89 6.79 -3.64 6.92
C PHE A 89 6.02 -2.32 6.83
N TYR A 90 6.29 -1.58 5.77
CA TYR A 90 5.49 -0.42 5.39
C TYR A 90 4.47 -0.89 4.38
N GLY A 91 3.29 -1.25 4.89
CA GLY A 91 2.16 -1.52 4.02
C GLY A 91 1.71 -0.19 3.43
N VAL A 92 1.90 0.01 2.13
CA VAL A 92 1.29 1.12 1.41
C VAL A 92 0.93 0.61 0.01
N ALA A 93 -0.34 0.73 -0.34
CA ALA A 93 -0.85 0.36 -1.66
C ALA A 93 -1.05 1.60 -2.53
N GLU A 94 -0.90 1.48 -3.86
CA GLU A 94 -1.25 2.56 -4.78
C GLU A 94 -2.75 2.52 -5.06
N LEU A 95 -3.43 3.64 -4.85
CA LEU A 95 -4.88 3.78 -4.91
C LEU A 95 -5.22 4.74 -6.03
N LYS A 96 -6.16 4.35 -6.89
CA LYS A 96 -6.81 5.27 -7.83
C LYS A 96 -8.21 5.58 -7.32
N HIS A 97 -8.44 6.86 -7.06
CA HIS A 97 -9.75 7.36 -6.71
C HIS A 97 -10.54 7.61 -8.00
N GLU A 98 -11.31 6.61 -8.43
CA GLU A 98 -12.16 6.73 -9.61
C GLU A 98 -13.48 7.40 -9.19
N LEU A 99 -13.46 8.71 -8.96
CA LEU A 99 -14.67 9.53 -8.95
C LEU A 99 -15.18 9.59 -10.39
N ARG A 100 -16.15 8.75 -10.71
CA ARG A 100 -16.98 8.92 -11.89
C ARG A 100 -18.28 9.61 -11.50
#